data_AF-A0A352SBT2-F1
#
_entry.id   AF-A0A352SBT2-F1
#
_cell.length_a   1.000
_cell.length_b   1.000
_cell.length_c   1.000
_cell.angle_alpha   90.00
_cell.angle_beta   90.00
_cell.angle_gamma   90.00
#
_symmetry.space_group_name_H-M   'P 1'
#
loop_
_entity.id
_entity.type
_entity.pdbx_description
1 polymer ?
#
loop_
_entity_poly.entity_id
_entity_poly.type
_entity_poly.pdbx_seq_one_letter_code
_entity_poly.pdbx_strand_id
1 'polypeptide(L)' 'GKPHWYPRVLCPFCMGDTAWKEASGLGTVYAFSVTRRAGPNPFCIAYVTLEEGVTMMTHIVDCDLDT' A
#
# COMPACT_ATOMS: atom_id res chain seq x y z
N GLY A 1 -18.26 2.38 6.50
CA GLY A 1 -17.38 3.54 6.78
C GLY A 1 -16.45 3.78 5.61
N LYS A 2 -15.82 4.96 5.52
CA LYS A 2 -14.78 5.23 4.50
C LYS A 2 -13.43 4.67 4.98
N PRO A 3 -12.77 3.79 4.22
CA PRO A 3 -11.42 3.33 4.53
C PRO A 3 -10.42 4.50 4.57
N HIS A 4 -9.41 4.39 5.42
CA HIS A 4 -8.30 5.34 5.45
C HIS A 4 -6.99 4.65 5.80
N TRP A 5 -5.91 5.15 5.21
CA TRP A 5 -4.54 4.77 5.52
C TRP A 5 -3.71 6.06 5.59
N TYR A 6 -2.84 6.27 6.57
CA TYR A 6 -2.46 5.40 7.68
C TYR A 6 -3.55 5.20 8.78
N PRO A 7 -3.44 4.17 9.63
CA PRO A 7 -4.39 3.91 10.72
C PRO A 7 -4.39 5.05 11.75
N ARG A 8 -5.56 5.32 12.34
CA ARG A 8 -5.78 6.42 13.30
C ARG A 8 -6.81 6.00 14.35
N VAL A 9 -6.67 6.53 15.56
CA VAL A 9 -7.63 6.32 16.67
C VAL A 9 -8.95 7.06 16.42
N LEU A 10 -8.89 8.23 15.76
CA LEU A 10 -10.06 9.02 15.38
C LEU A 10 -10.21 9.06 13.86
N CYS A 11 -11.45 8.98 13.39
CA CYS A 11 -11.78 9.03 11.97
C CYS A 11 -11.30 10.37 11.36
N PRO A 12 -10.45 10.36 10.33
CA PRO A 12 -9.93 11.60 9.73
C PRO A 12 -11.00 12.40 8.98
N PHE A 13 -12.19 11.83 8.77
CA PHE A 13 -13.29 12.49 8.05
C PHE A 13 -14.34 13.10 8.97
N CYS A 14 -14.52 12.58 10.19
CA CYS A 14 -15.59 13.02 11.10
C CYS A 14 -15.24 12.97 12.60
N MET A 15 -14.01 12.59 12.96
CA MET A 15 -13.53 12.45 14.35
C MET A 15 -14.27 11.41 15.23
N GLY A 16 -15.11 10.55 14.64
CA GLY A 16 -15.74 9.43 15.35
C GLY A 16 -14.80 8.22 15.53
N ASP A 17 -15.36 7.13 16.06
CA ASP A 17 -14.64 5.88 16.31
C ASP A 17 -14.13 5.22 15.02
N THR A 18 -13.02 4.50 15.15
CA THR A 18 -12.44 3.68 14.08
C THR A 18 -12.46 2.20 14.46
N ALA A 19 -12.46 1.34 13.45
CA ALA A 19 -12.40 -0.11 13.63
C ALA A 19 -11.48 -0.72 12.57
N TRP A 20 -10.84 -1.83 12.92
CA TRP A 20 -10.08 -2.61 11.97
C TRP A 20 -11.01 -3.34 11.01
N LYS A 21 -10.62 -3.38 9.74
CA LYS A 21 -11.28 -4.15 8.70
C LYS A 21 -10.21 -4.82 7.86
N GLU A 22 -10.39 -6.11 7.62
CA GLU A 22 -9.54 -6.87 6.71
C GLU A 22 -9.75 -6.37 5.27
N ALA A 23 -8.64 -6.14 4.56
CA ALA A 23 -8.66 -5.77 3.15
C ALA A 23 -8.75 -7.03 2.28
N SER A 24 -9.28 -6.90 1.05
CA SER A 24 -9.40 -8.03 0.12
C SER A 24 -8.07 -8.68 -0.25
N GLY A 25 -6.96 -7.95 -0.06
CA GLY A 25 -5.63 -8.33 -0.54
C GLY A 25 -5.41 -8.05 -2.03
N LEU A 26 -6.43 -7.52 -2.71
CA LEU A 26 -6.37 -7.14 -4.12
C LEU A 26 -6.09 -5.63 -4.26
N GLY A 27 -5.39 -5.29 -5.34
CA GLY A 27 -5.06 -3.91 -5.64
C GLY A 27 -4.31 -3.77 -6.96
N THR A 28 -4.07 -2.52 -7.33
CA THR A 28 -3.42 -2.13 -8.58
C THR A 28 -2.18 -1.32 -8.28
N VAL A 29 -1.06 -1.66 -8.93
CA VAL A 29 0.17 -0.85 -8.88
C VAL A 29 -0.12 0.49 -9.56
N TYR A 30 -0.04 1.57 -8.78
CA TYR A 30 -0.21 2.93 -9.28
C TYR A 30 1.11 3.46 -9.86
N ALA A 31 2.21 3.30 -9.11
CA ALA A 31 3.54 3.69 -9.51
C ALA A 31 4.57 2.83 -8.78
N PHE A 32 5.71 2.55 -9.41
CA PHE A 32 6.78 1.74 -8.80
C PHE A 32 8.17 2.26 -9.17
N SER A 33 9.17 1.82 -8.40
CA SER A 33 10.58 2.06 -8.67
C SER A 33 11.41 0.83 -8.32
N VAL A 34 12.20 0.37 -9.29
CA VAL A 34 13.19 -0.69 -9.07
C VAL A 34 14.49 -0.07 -8.58
N THR A 35 14.77 -0.26 -7.31
CA THR A 35 15.96 0.23 -6.64
C THR A 35 17.11 -0.75 -6.85
N ARG A 36 17.98 -0.45 -7.81
CA ARG A 36 19.11 -1.33 -8.19
C ARG A 36 20.40 -1.10 -7.40
N ARG A 37 20.55 0.05 -6.74
CA ARG A 37 21.80 0.49 -6.11
C ARG A 37 21.71 0.71 -4.60
N ALA A 38 20.59 0.40 -3.97
CA ALA A 38 20.45 0.47 -2.52
C ALA A 38 20.22 -0.92 -1.95
N GLY A 39 20.79 -1.19 -0.76
CA GLY A 39 20.68 -2.48 -0.09
C GLY A 39 21.58 -3.58 -0.68
N PRO A 40 21.58 -4.77 -0.06
CA PRO A 40 22.39 -5.89 -0.53
C PRO A 40 21.89 -6.48 -1.87
N ASN A 41 20.59 -6.39 -2.16
CA ASN A 41 19.95 -6.92 -3.37
C ASN A 41 18.98 -5.88 -3.97
N PRO A 42 18.78 -5.84 -5.30
CA PRO A 42 17.75 -5.02 -5.92
C PRO A 42 16.35 -5.33 -5.39
N PHE A 43 15.51 -4.30 -5.25
CA PHE A 43 14.13 -4.46 -4.80
C PHE A 43 13.20 -3.45 -5.48
N CYS A 44 11.91 -3.78 -5.54
CA CYS A 44 10.89 -2.90 -6.08
C CYS A 44 10.04 -2.31 -4.94
N ILE A 45 9.97 -0.99 -4.88
CA ILE A 45 8.99 -0.28 -4.05
C ILE A 45 7.85 0.18 -4.94
N ALA A 46 6.62 0.08 -4.43
CA ALA A 46 5.45 0.48 -5.18
C ALA A 46 4.42 1.17 -4.29
N TYR A 47 3.74 2.15 -4.88
CA TYR A 47 2.44 2.61 -4.41
C TYR A 47 1.38 1.69 -5.02
N VAL A 48 0.64 0.99 -4.16
CA VAL A 48 -0.45 0.08 -4.55
C VAL A 48 -1.76 0.67 -4.03
N THR A 49 -2.72 0.87 -4.93
CA THR A 49 -4.08 1.26 -4.59
C THR A 49 -4.92 0.00 -4.41
N LEU A 50 -5.38 -0.25 -3.18
CA LEU A 50 -6.25 -1.38 -2.86
C LEU A 50 -7.66 -1.16 -3.42
N GLU A 51 -8.43 -2.24 -3.59
CA GLU A 51 -9.83 -2.17 -4.03
C GLU A 51 -10.71 -1.32 -3.10
N GLU A 52 -10.37 -1.24 -1.82
CA GLU A 52 -11.03 -0.36 -0.84
C GLU A 52 -10.76 1.14 -1.08
N GLY A 53 -9.84 1.48 -1.99
CA GLY A 53 -9.57 2.85 -2.44
C GLY A 53 -8.44 3.58 -1.71
N VAL A 54 -7.76 2.94 -0.75
CA VAL A 54 -6.56 3.50 -0.11
C VAL A 54 -5.30 3.12 -0.88
N THR A 55 -4.32 4.02 -0.91
CA THR A 55 -3.01 3.76 -1.50
C THR A 55 -1.97 3.60 -0.40
N MET A 56 -1.18 2.53 -0.49
CA MET A 56 -0.10 2.24 0.45
C MET A 56 1.22 1.98 -0.27
N MET A 57 2.33 2.26 0.42
CA MET A 57 3.66 1.93 -0.08
C MET A 57 4.08 0.57 0.45
N THR A 58 4.52 -0.31 -0.47
CA THR A 58 4.93 -1.69 -0.15
C THR A 58 6.07 -2.14 -1.06
N HIS A 59 6.64 -3.31 -0.78
CA HIS A 59 7.50 -4.01 -1.72
C HIS A 59 6.67 -4.89 -2.65
N ILE A 60 7.10 -5.00 -3.90
CA ILE A 60 6.66 -6.06 -4.81
C ILE A 60 7.71 -7.16 -4.80
N VAL A 61 7.27 -8.38 -4.54
CA VAL A 61 8.11 -9.58 -4.38
C VAL A 61 7.59 -10.70 -5.28
N ASP A 62 8.36 -11.77 -5.42
CA ASP A 62 8.00 -12.96 -6.19
C ASP A 62 7.60 -12.69 -7.66
N CYS A 63 8.20 -11.65 -8.25
CA CYS A 63 8.07 -11.31 -9.66
C CYS A 63 9.44 -11.00 -10.28
N ASP A 64 9.52 -11.07 -11.61
CA ASP A 64 10.66 -10.49 -12.34
C ASP A 64 10.58 -8.96 -12.23
N LEU A 65 11.73 -8.31 -12.01
CA LEU A 65 11.81 -6.85 -11.90
C LEU A 65 12.14 -6.17 -13.23
N ASP A 66 12.49 -6.94 -14.25
CA ASP A 66 12.98 -6.46 -15.54
C ASP A 66 12.06 -6.82 -16.72
N THR A 67 11.03 -7.65 -16.52
CA THR A 67 10.01 -8.02 -17.53
C THR A 67 8.62 -8.07 -16.94
#